data_AF-A0A3A4JWQ0-F1
#
_entry.id   AF-A0A3A4JWQ0-F1
#
_cell.length_a   1.000
_cell.length_b   1.000
_cell.length_c   1.000
_cell.angle_alpha   90.00
_cell.angle_beta   90.00
_cell.angle_gamma   90.00
#
_symmetry.space_group_name_H-M   'P 1'
#
loop_
_entity.id
_entity.type
_entity.pdbx_description
1 polymer ?
#
loop_
_entity_poly.entity_id
_entity_poly.type
_entity_poly.pdbx_seq_one_letter_code
_entity_poly.pdbx_strand_id
1 'polypeptide(L)'
;MYYAETRMINDIAAALITLVLLAFFFGCGEEFEDKSQSLLMKAEILSVVLEPPEAEPGETVRASFLVSDQYGVLDAPLNLWVPAADSAVKGEVNPERGKDSLAVEDDLKRYGLDPEDLLSPVLVFTLPKDDQYQLNEAGQSPHKISLFVAVDEDATDPDALKQDLFGYVARGVLRLAYRTLIVSRRENRNHNPIIDSISVSGPDGAAREMKLVRHSDADLSAARLEAAADPFVTPAETELTISAKAHDPEQKAEELRYQWISTGGDFQGRRKMEQPFSAPEYDEGAGDGETNPDGRKDPNLHPVWLIVRDNGADDTLGQAWAEFYVRVTPPAINASE
;
A
#
# COMPACT_ATOMS: atom_id res chain seq x y z
N MET A 1 39.24 -14.16 -38.44
CA MET A 1 39.29 -12.95 -37.60
C MET A 1 38.07 -12.04 -37.76
N TYR A 2 37.38 -12.04 -38.92
CA TYR A 2 36.17 -11.24 -39.17
C TYR A 2 34.87 -11.71 -38.47
N TYR A 3 34.80 -12.96 -37.99
CA TYR A 3 33.60 -13.53 -37.36
C TYR A 3 33.46 -13.24 -35.85
N ALA A 4 34.54 -12.80 -35.19
CA ALA A 4 34.54 -12.50 -33.76
C ALA A 4 34.00 -11.09 -33.48
N GLU A 5 34.31 -10.13 -34.35
CA GLU A 5 33.88 -8.72 -34.19
C GLU A 5 32.37 -8.54 -34.46
N THR A 6 31.78 -9.32 -35.37
CA THR A 6 30.33 -9.22 -35.66
C THR A 6 29.46 -9.79 -34.54
N ARG A 7 29.96 -10.78 -33.78
CA ARG A 7 29.27 -11.32 -32.59
C ARG A 7 29.28 -10.32 -31.45
N MET A 8 30.43 -9.68 -31.20
CA MET A 8 30.57 -8.71 -30.12
C MET A 8 29.69 -7.46 -30.34
N ILE A 9 29.50 -7.02 -31.60
CA ILE A 9 28.59 -5.90 -31.92
C ILE A 9 27.12 -6.29 -31.75
N ASN A 10 26.73 -7.52 -32.09
CA ASN A 10 25.36 -8.00 -31.88
C ASN A 10 25.04 -8.23 -30.40
N ASP A 11 26.00 -8.69 -29.60
CA ASP A 11 25.82 -8.92 -28.17
C ASP A 11 25.74 -7.59 -27.39
N ILE A 12 26.51 -6.57 -27.81
CA ILE A 12 26.42 -5.21 -27.25
C ILE A 12 25.11 -4.54 -27.67
N ALA A 13 24.65 -4.72 -28.92
CA ALA A 13 23.38 -4.17 -29.38
C ALA A 13 22.18 -4.84 -28.69
N ALA A 14 22.22 -6.16 -28.46
CA ALA A 14 21.21 -6.89 -27.71
C ALA A 14 21.20 -6.43 -26.23
N ALA A 15 22.36 -6.28 -25.59
CA ALA A 15 22.44 -5.77 -24.22
C ALA A 15 21.94 -4.31 -24.10
N LEU A 16 22.23 -3.45 -25.08
CA LEU A 16 21.73 -2.07 -25.09
C LEU A 16 20.22 -2.00 -25.31
N ILE A 17 19.67 -2.84 -26.19
CA ILE A 17 18.22 -2.91 -26.45
C ILE A 17 17.49 -3.47 -25.22
N THR A 18 18.05 -4.47 -24.53
CA THR A 18 17.50 -4.99 -23.27
C THR A 18 17.59 -3.97 -22.14
N LEU A 19 18.69 -3.20 -22.04
CA LEU A 19 18.85 -2.13 -21.04
C LEU A 19 17.89 -0.95 -21.31
N VAL A 20 17.67 -0.60 -22.58
CA VAL A 20 16.70 0.44 -22.97
C VAL A 20 15.26 -0.05 -22.75
N LEU A 21 14.94 -1.32 -23.04
CA LEU A 21 13.63 -1.90 -22.72
C LEU A 21 13.38 -1.98 -21.22
N LEU A 22 14.39 -2.35 -20.41
CA LEU A 22 14.31 -2.31 -18.95
C LEU A 22 14.10 -0.88 -18.42
N ALA A 23 14.78 0.11 -18.99
CA ALA A 23 14.55 1.52 -18.63
C ALA A 23 13.15 2.03 -19.01
N PHE A 24 12.50 1.45 -20.02
CA PHE A 24 11.09 1.73 -20.35
C PHE A 24 10.09 0.98 -19.46
N PHE A 25 10.46 -0.16 -18.85
CA PHE A 25 9.60 -0.86 -17.87
C PHE A 25 9.75 -0.33 -16.43
N PHE A 26 10.90 0.25 -16.08
CA PHE A 26 11.12 0.91 -14.77
C PHE A 26 10.84 2.43 -14.81
N GLY A 27 10.34 2.93 -15.94
CA GLY A 27 10.02 4.33 -16.20
C GLY A 27 8.52 4.65 -16.23
N CYS A 28 7.68 3.92 -15.48
CA CYS A 28 6.32 4.36 -15.16
C CYS A 28 6.22 4.54 -13.64
N GLY A 29 6.77 5.66 -13.17
CA GLY A 29 6.41 6.19 -11.87
C GLY A 29 4.95 6.67 -11.89
N GLU A 30 4.26 6.41 -10.78
CA GLU A 30 2.97 6.98 -10.37
C GLU A 30 1.84 6.91 -11.42
N GLU A 31 1.08 5.82 -11.45
CA GLU A 31 -0.25 5.85 -12.09
C GLU A 31 -1.38 5.78 -11.06
N PHE A 32 -1.49 6.84 -10.26
CA PHE A 32 -2.81 7.41 -10.02
C PHE A 32 -3.14 8.26 -11.25
N GLU A 33 -4.28 8.03 -11.90
CA GLU A 33 -4.62 8.68 -13.17
C GLU A 33 -5.14 10.12 -13.03
N ASP A 34 -5.28 10.62 -11.81
CA ASP A 34 -5.32 12.06 -11.56
C ASP A 34 -3.91 12.56 -11.19
N LYS A 35 -3.53 13.73 -11.74
CA LYS A 35 -2.25 14.42 -11.52
C LYS A 35 -1.97 14.71 -10.04
N SER A 36 -2.96 14.50 -9.18
CA SER A 36 -3.00 14.74 -7.75
C SER A 36 -2.61 13.52 -6.90
N GLN A 37 -2.81 12.29 -7.38
CA GLN A 37 -2.76 11.07 -6.56
C GLN A 37 -3.67 11.04 -5.32
N SER A 38 -4.75 11.84 -5.30
CA SER A 38 -5.68 11.90 -4.17
C SER A 38 -7.03 11.23 -4.41
N LEU A 39 -7.37 10.94 -5.67
CA LEU A 39 -8.60 10.25 -6.04
C LEU A 39 -8.27 8.86 -6.61
N LEU A 40 -8.87 7.83 -6.02
CA LEU A 40 -8.66 6.44 -6.38
C LEU A 40 -9.71 5.98 -7.39
N MET A 41 -9.28 5.78 -8.64
CA MET A 41 -10.18 5.40 -9.75
C MET A 41 -10.03 3.95 -10.19
N LYS A 42 -8.91 3.30 -9.83
CA LYS A 42 -8.59 1.92 -10.19
C LYS A 42 -8.04 1.19 -8.98
N ALA A 43 -8.06 -0.14 -9.05
CA ALA A 43 -7.56 -0.98 -7.99
C ALA A 43 -6.04 -0.82 -7.82
N GLU A 44 -5.60 -0.43 -6.62
CA GLU A 44 -4.20 -0.16 -6.28
C GLU A 44 -3.85 -0.61 -4.85
N ILE A 45 -2.57 -0.92 -4.65
CA ILE A 45 -2.01 -1.15 -3.32
C ILE A 45 -1.66 0.22 -2.72
N LEU A 46 -2.42 0.65 -1.73
CA LEU A 46 -2.23 1.95 -1.08
C LEU A 46 -1.13 1.93 -0.02
N SER A 47 -0.89 0.78 0.62
CA SER A 47 0.11 0.66 1.67
C SER A 47 0.54 -0.78 1.92
N VAL A 48 1.81 -0.96 2.30
CA VAL A 48 2.37 -2.20 2.83
C VAL A 48 3.09 -1.87 4.14
N VAL A 49 2.61 -2.43 5.24
CA VAL A 49 3.10 -2.14 6.60
C VAL A 49 3.79 -3.37 7.17
N LEU A 50 4.99 -3.15 7.71
CA LEU A 50 5.74 -4.12 8.51
C LEU A 50 5.76 -3.66 9.96
N GLU A 51 5.33 -4.50 10.89
CA GLU A 51 5.30 -4.21 12.32
C GLU A 51 6.14 -5.25 13.08
N PRO A 52 7.32 -4.87 13.61
CA PRO A 52 8.00 -3.59 13.42
C PRO A 52 8.68 -3.48 12.02
N PRO A 53 8.97 -2.26 11.53
CA PRO A 53 9.67 -2.05 10.26
C PRO A 53 11.20 -2.24 10.39
N GLU A 54 11.73 -2.15 11.61
CA GLU A 54 13.09 -2.55 11.96
C GLU A 54 13.04 -3.52 13.14
N ALA A 55 13.61 -4.72 12.97
CA ALA A 55 13.45 -5.83 13.88
C ALA A 55 14.81 -6.46 14.22
N GLU A 56 14.95 -7.03 15.43
CA GLU A 56 16.13 -7.81 15.77
C GLU A 56 16.05 -9.27 15.31
N PRO A 57 17.19 -9.95 15.13
CA PRO A 57 17.20 -11.41 14.94
C PRO A 57 16.42 -12.12 16.05
N GLY A 58 15.47 -12.97 15.67
CA GLY A 58 14.57 -13.66 16.60
C GLY A 58 13.26 -12.94 16.92
N GLU A 59 13.07 -11.70 16.46
CA GLU A 59 11.83 -10.95 16.64
C GLU A 59 10.78 -11.35 15.60
N THR A 60 9.51 -11.30 16.00
CA THR A 60 8.37 -11.57 15.12
C THR A 60 7.97 -10.30 14.39
N VAL A 61 7.79 -10.41 13.08
CA VAL A 61 7.35 -9.33 12.20
C VAL A 61 5.98 -9.71 11.63
N ARG A 62 5.06 -8.74 11.66
CA ARG A 62 3.77 -8.81 10.99
C ARG A 62 3.79 -7.94 9.74
N ALA A 63 3.57 -8.52 8.57
CA ALA A 63 3.34 -7.81 7.32
C ALA A 63 1.84 -7.78 6.98
N SER A 64 1.36 -6.62 6.57
CA SER A 64 -0.03 -6.41 6.13
C SER A 64 -0.08 -5.39 5.00
N PHE A 65 -1.20 -5.34 4.28
CA PHE A 65 -1.38 -4.39 3.19
C PHE A 65 -2.78 -3.78 3.18
N LEU A 66 -2.89 -2.67 2.45
CA LEU A 66 -4.15 -2.03 2.10
C LEU A 66 -4.23 -2.01 0.57
N VAL A 67 -5.23 -2.68 0.02
CA VAL A 67 -5.57 -2.66 -1.41
C VAL A 67 -7.00 -2.18 -1.56
N SER A 68 -7.21 -1.24 -2.47
CA SER A 68 -8.50 -0.59 -2.65
C SER A 68 -8.72 -0.23 -4.11
N ASP A 69 -9.98 -0.06 -4.49
CA ASP A 69 -10.42 0.52 -5.76
C ASP A 69 -11.35 1.72 -5.51
N GLN A 70 -11.97 2.23 -6.57
CA GLN A 70 -12.93 3.34 -6.50
C GLN A 70 -14.18 3.06 -5.64
N TYR A 71 -14.39 1.82 -5.21
CA TYR A 71 -15.51 1.43 -4.36
C TYR A 71 -15.08 1.16 -2.90
N GLY A 72 -13.78 1.23 -2.59
CA GLY A 72 -13.27 1.02 -1.23
C GLY A 72 -12.23 -0.10 -1.17
N VAL A 73 -12.08 -0.72 0.00
CA VAL A 73 -11.10 -1.79 0.22
C VAL A 73 -11.52 -3.07 -0.51
N LEU A 74 -10.58 -3.72 -1.18
CA LEU A 74 -10.80 -4.99 -1.86
C LEU A 74 -10.53 -6.17 -0.92
N ASP A 75 -11.45 -7.13 -0.90
CA ASP A 75 -11.15 -8.48 -0.45
C ASP A 75 -10.40 -9.19 -1.59
N ALA A 76 -9.08 -8.99 -1.63
CA ALA A 76 -8.26 -9.54 -2.71
C ALA A 76 -8.46 -11.07 -2.78
N PRO A 77 -8.90 -11.61 -3.93
CA PRO A 77 -9.18 -13.04 -4.06
C PRO A 77 -7.90 -13.88 -3.92
N LEU A 78 -6.74 -13.25 -4.14
CA LEU A 78 -5.44 -13.82 -3.90
C LEU A 78 -4.40 -12.76 -3.59
N ASN A 79 -3.53 -13.05 -2.63
CA ASN A 79 -2.25 -12.39 -2.44
C ASN A 79 -1.12 -13.41 -2.32
N LEU A 80 0.10 -12.99 -2.62
CA LEU A 80 1.30 -13.82 -2.45
C LEU A 80 2.42 -12.97 -1.88
N TRP A 81 2.84 -13.30 -0.67
CA TRP A 81 4.04 -12.74 -0.07
C TRP A 81 5.29 -13.49 -0.50
N VAL A 82 6.39 -12.76 -0.71
CA VAL A 82 7.71 -13.33 -0.98
C VAL A 82 8.71 -12.65 -0.04
N PRO A 83 8.98 -13.25 1.14
CA PRO A 83 9.94 -12.70 2.09
C PRO A 83 11.37 -12.87 1.56
N ALA A 84 12.13 -11.78 1.54
CA ALA A 84 13.59 -11.76 1.48
C ALA A 84 14.21 -12.74 0.47
N ALA A 85 14.03 -12.49 -0.82
CA ALA A 85 14.91 -13.09 -1.82
C ALA A 85 16.33 -12.52 -1.61
N ASP A 86 17.18 -13.19 -0.82
CA ASP A 86 18.60 -12.86 -0.59
C ASP A 86 19.40 -12.77 -1.91
N SER A 87 18.80 -13.11 -3.05
CA SER A 87 19.38 -12.99 -4.38
C SER A 87 18.86 -11.83 -5.25
N ALA A 88 17.98 -10.97 -4.74
CA ALA A 88 17.52 -9.74 -5.40
C ALA A 88 18.33 -8.48 -4.99
N VAL A 89 19.41 -8.64 -4.21
CA VAL A 89 20.28 -7.56 -3.68
C VAL A 89 21.16 -6.89 -4.77
N LYS A 90 20.81 -7.06 -6.05
CA LYS A 90 21.32 -6.22 -7.14
C LYS A 90 20.21 -5.58 -7.98
N GLY A 91 19.01 -5.41 -7.44
CA GLY A 91 17.95 -4.64 -8.12
C GLY A 91 17.40 -5.28 -9.41
N GLU A 92 17.90 -6.45 -9.78
CA GLU A 92 17.40 -7.23 -10.90
C GLU A 92 16.70 -8.47 -10.33
N VAL A 93 15.38 -8.38 -10.15
CA VAL A 93 14.57 -9.59 -10.20
C VAL A 93 14.69 -10.08 -11.63
N ASN A 94 15.62 -11.01 -11.88
CA ASN A 94 15.86 -11.55 -13.21
C ASN A 94 14.57 -12.29 -13.67
N PRO A 95 13.83 -11.78 -14.67
CA PRO A 95 12.60 -12.42 -15.13
C PRO A 95 12.85 -13.82 -15.73
N GLU A 96 14.08 -14.13 -16.15
CA GLU A 96 14.45 -15.47 -16.61
C GLU A 96 14.63 -16.49 -15.47
N ARG A 97 14.83 -16.02 -14.22
CA ARG A 97 14.78 -16.89 -13.04
C ARG A 97 13.38 -17.36 -12.69
N GLY A 98 12.33 -16.83 -13.33
CA GLY A 98 10.96 -17.34 -13.18
C GLY A 98 10.80 -18.82 -13.58
N LYS A 99 11.80 -19.43 -14.23
CA LYS A 99 11.82 -20.87 -14.56
C LYS A 99 12.58 -21.74 -13.56
N ASP A 100 13.56 -21.16 -12.86
CA ASP A 100 14.21 -21.84 -11.75
C ASP A 100 13.35 -21.57 -10.53
N SER A 101 12.45 -22.52 -10.23
CA SER A 101 11.68 -22.64 -8.99
C SER A 101 12.19 -21.65 -7.95
N LEU A 102 11.42 -20.59 -7.71
CA LEU A 102 11.46 -19.79 -6.49
C LEU A 102 12.05 -20.69 -5.39
N ALA A 103 13.26 -20.39 -4.89
CA ALA A 103 13.92 -21.16 -3.82
C ALA A 103 13.19 -20.97 -2.46
N VAL A 104 11.88 -20.80 -2.56
CA VAL A 104 10.92 -20.43 -1.54
C VAL A 104 10.82 -21.52 -0.50
N GLU A 105 11.00 -22.80 -0.82
CA GLU A 105 10.94 -23.84 0.22
C GLU A 105 12.03 -23.70 1.30
N ASP A 106 13.26 -23.35 0.92
CA ASP A 106 14.36 -23.19 1.87
C ASP A 106 14.26 -21.86 2.63
N ASP A 107 13.84 -20.79 1.93
CA ASP A 107 13.57 -19.49 2.55
C ASP A 107 12.37 -19.56 3.53
N LEU A 108 11.28 -20.26 3.15
CA LEU A 108 10.12 -20.50 3.99
C LEU A 108 10.49 -21.23 5.28
N LYS A 109 11.23 -22.34 5.16
CA LYS A 109 11.73 -23.09 6.32
C LYS A 109 12.58 -22.21 7.23
N ARG A 110 13.41 -21.35 6.65
CA ARG A 110 14.26 -20.41 7.41
C ARG A 110 13.42 -19.43 8.25
N TYR A 111 12.28 -18.96 7.73
CA TYR A 111 11.36 -18.07 8.45
C TYR A 111 10.30 -18.81 9.28
N GLY A 112 10.31 -20.15 9.27
CA GLY A 112 9.30 -20.97 9.94
C GLY A 112 7.90 -20.80 9.34
N LEU A 113 7.84 -20.49 8.04
CA LEU A 113 6.61 -20.27 7.29
C LEU A 113 6.24 -21.53 6.52
N ASP A 114 4.94 -21.82 6.47
CA ASP A 114 4.37 -22.78 5.54
C ASP A 114 3.99 -22.08 4.22
N PRO A 115 3.99 -22.78 3.06
CA PRO A 115 3.60 -22.17 1.79
C PRO A 115 2.21 -21.52 1.81
N GLU A 116 1.30 -22.03 2.64
CA GLU A 116 -0.05 -21.48 2.80
C GLU A 116 -0.06 -20.11 3.49
N ASP A 117 0.92 -19.83 4.38
CA ASP A 117 1.03 -18.54 5.06
C ASP A 117 1.29 -17.39 4.07
N LEU A 118 1.96 -17.68 2.95
CA LEU A 118 2.24 -16.68 1.91
C LEU A 118 0.98 -16.17 1.23
N LEU A 119 -0.13 -16.92 1.31
CA LEU A 119 -1.42 -16.55 0.74
C LEU A 119 -2.31 -15.80 1.74
N SER A 120 -1.86 -15.64 2.99
CA SER A 120 -2.62 -14.93 4.02
C SER A 120 -2.60 -13.41 3.78
N PRO A 121 -3.72 -12.69 3.96
CA PRO A 121 -3.75 -11.22 3.93
C PRO A 121 -2.79 -10.57 4.93
N VAL A 122 -2.45 -11.32 5.99
CA VAL A 122 -1.48 -10.94 7.01
C VAL A 122 -0.43 -12.04 7.10
N LEU A 123 0.83 -11.71 6.81
CA LEU A 123 1.96 -12.62 7.00
C LEU A 123 2.59 -12.35 8.36
N VAL A 124 2.74 -13.39 9.18
CA VAL A 124 3.46 -13.31 10.46
C VAL A 124 4.62 -14.27 10.41
N PHE A 125 5.84 -13.78 10.60
CA PHE A 125 7.04 -14.60 10.57
C PHE A 125 8.04 -14.16 11.62
N THR A 126 8.93 -15.07 12.02
CA THR A 126 9.99 -14.75 12.98
C THR A 126 11.32 -14.70 12.25
N LEU A 127 12.07 -13.62 12.47
CA LEU A 127 13.42 -13.51 11.93
C LEU A 127 14.31 -14.60 12.52
N PRO A 128 15.11 -15.31 11.70
CA PRO A 128 16.14 -16.20 12.20
C PRO A 128 17.02 -15.55 13.28
N LYS A 129 17.41 -16.33 14.30
CA LYS A 129 18.29 -15.84 15.38
C LYS A 129 19.77 -15.80 14.99
N ASP A 130 20.13 -16.51 13.93
CA ASP A 130 21.51 -16.79 13.58
C ASP A 130 22.22 -15.54 13.03
N ASP A 131 23.54 -15.51 13.18
CA ASP A 131 24.50 -14.49 12.75
C ASP A 131 24.72 -14.43 11.22
N GLN A 132 23.77 -14.95 10.45
CA GLN A 132 23.78 -14.96 8.99
C GLN A 132 23.48 -13.60 8.34
N TYR A 133 23.05 -12.60 9.13
CA TYR A 133 22.81 -11.25 8.61
C TYR A 133 24.11 -10.51 8.36
N GLN A 134 24.30 -10.07 7.11
CA GLN A 134 25.39 -9.17 6.75
C GLN A 134 25.00 -7.75 7.14
N LEU A 135 25.40 -7.34 8.34
CA LEU A 135 25.19 -5.98 8.83
C LEU A 135 26.17 -5.01 8.16
N ASN A 136 25.67 -3.87 7.69
CA ASN A 136 26.48 -2.76 7.19
C ASN A 136 27.22 -2.01 8.33
N GLU A 137 27.96 -0.95 8.00
CA GLU A 137 28.68 -0.12 8.99
C GLU A 137 27.75 0.51 10.04
N ALA A 138 26.47 0.72 9.70
CA ALA A 138 25.44 1.22 10.61
C ALA A 138 24.77 0.13 11.46
N GLY A 139 25.18 -1.14 11.35
CA GLY A 139 24.60 -2.26 12.10
C GLY A 139 23.22 -2.71 11.59
N GLN A 140 22.95 -2.52 10.28
CA GLN A 140 21.68 -2.82 9.64
C GLN A 140 21.83 -3.80 8.48
N SER A 141 20.84 -4.65 8.23
CA SER A 141 20.72 -5.50 7.04
C SER A 141 19.33 -5.28 6.42
N PRO A 142 19.22 -4.60 5.26
CA PRO A 142 17.94 -4.39 4.59
C PRO A 142 17.50 -5.63 3.81
N HIS A 143 16.25 -6.05 3.99
CA HIS A 143 15.64 -7.18 3.28
C HIS A 143 14.34 -6.74 2.62
N LYS A 144 14.20 -6.97 1.31
CA LYS A 144 12.97 -6.67 0.59
C LYS A 144 11.94 -7.77 0.77
N ILE A 145 10.72 -7.38 1.11
CA ILE A 145 9.54 -8.23 1.15
C ILE A 145 8.67 -7.78 -0.01
N SER A 146 8.38 -8.69 -0.93
CA SER A 146 7.52 -8.42 -2.08
C SER A 146 6.12 -8.94 -1.80
N LEU A 147 5.13 -8.23 -2.33
CA LEU A 147 3.72 -8.58 -2.27
C LEU A 147 3.15 -8.53 -3.69
N PHE A 148 2.53 -9.63 -4.11
CA PHE A 148 1.70 -9.68 -5.31
C PHE A 148 0.23 -9.76 -4.86
N VAL A 149 -0.63 -8.88 -5.38
CA VAL A 149 -2.05 -8.87 -5.05
C VAL A 149 -2.88 -8.92 -6.32
N ALA A 150 -3.83 -9.83 -6.38
CA ALA A 150 -4.87 -9.84 -7.41
C ALA A 150 -5.78 -8.64 -7.22
N VAL A 151 -5.90 -7.84 -8.28
CA VAL A 151 -6.80 -6.69 -8.34
C VAL A 151 -7.94 -6.90 -9.34
N ASP A 152 -7.94 -8.04 -10.01
CA ASP A 152 -8.97 -8.50 -10.93
C ASP A 152 -9.54 -9.81 -10.38
N GLU A 153 -10.87 -9.94 -10.41
CA GLU A 153 -11.58 -11.14 -9.96
C GLU A 153 -11.23 -12.37 -10.79
N ASP A 154 -10.76 -12.21 -12.03
CA ASP A 154 -10.37 -13.33 -12.90
C ASP A 154 -9.05 -14.01 -12.47
N ALA A 155 -8.33 -13.45 -11.49
CA ALA A 155 -7.05 -13.97 -10.99
C ALA A 155 -7.22 -15.02 -9.88
N THR A 156 -8.05 -16.05 -10.09
CA THR A 156 -8.42 -17.01 -9.03
C THR A 156 -7.60 -18.29 -8.96
N ASP A 157 -6.68 -18.55 -9.90
CA ASP A 157 -5.89 -19.79 -9.93
C ASP A 157 -4.46 -19.58 -9.41
N PRO A 158 -4.14 -20.00 -8.16
CA PRO A 158 -2.82 -19.84 -7.57
C PRO A 158 -1.72 -20.59 -8.35
N ASP A 159 -2.04 -21.71 -9.00
CA ASP A 159 -1.04 -22.51 -9.71
C ASP A 159 -0.71 -21.93 -11.08
N ALA A 160 -1.68 -21.29 -11.74
CA ALA A 160 -1.43 -20.52 -12.96
C ALA A 160 -0.58 -19.28 -12.67
N LEU A 161 -0.77 -18.64 -11.52
CA LEU A 161 -0.01 -17.46 -11.12
C LEU A 161 1.46 -17.80 -10.84
N LYS A 162 1.74 -18.90 -10.14
CA LYS A 162 3.11 -19.37 -9.90
C LYS A 162 3.92 -19.58 -11.19
N GLN A 163 3.26 -19.86 -12.31
CA GLN A 163 3.91 -20.11 -13.60
C GLN A 163 4.23 -18.83 -14.39
N ASP A 164 3.49 -17.73 -14.20
CA ASP A 164 3.60 -16.50 -14.99
C ASP A 164 3.34 -15.21 -14.19
N LEU A 165 3.82 -15.11 -12.94
CA LEU A 165 3.59 -13.95 -12.06
C LEU A 165 3.82 -12.60 -12.78
N PHE A 166 4.94 -12.46 -13.48
CA PHE A 166 5.30 -11.22 -14.17
C PHE A 166 4.45 -10.95 -15.41
N GLY A 167 3.98 -11.99 -16.12
CA GLY A 167 3.02 -11.80 -17.21
C GLY A 167 1.67 -11.30 -16.68
N TYR A 168 1.23 -11.74 -15.51
CA TYR A 168 0.02 -11.20 -14.87
C TYR A 168 0.20 -9.77 -14.36
N VAL A 169 1.39 -9.40 -13.84
CA VAL A 169 1.71 -8.00 -13.51
C VAL A 169 1.71 -7.14 -14.78
N ALA A 170 2.34 -7.58 -15.86
CA ALA A 170 2.39 -6.86 -17.13
C ALA A 170 1.01 -6.67 -17.78
N ARG A 171 0.05 -7.57 -17.50
CA ARG A 171 -1.35 -7.46 -17.93
C ARG A 171 -2.22 -6.59 -17.00
N GLY A 172 -1.69 -6.14 -15.86
CA GLY A 172 -2.43 -5.35 -14.87
C GLY A 172 -3.38 -6.18 -13.99
N VAL A 173 -3.32 -7.51 -14.06
CA VAL A 173 -4.14 -8.45 -13.28
C VAL A 173 -3.62 -8.57 -11.84
N LEU A 174 -2.29 -8.51 -11.68
CA LEU A 174 -1.63 -8.41 -10.39
C LEU A 174 -1.05 -7.01 -10.19
N ARG A 175 -1.07 -6.52 -8.95
CA ARG A 175 -0.24 -5.42 -8.48
C ARG A 175 0.93 -5.97 -7.68
N LEU A 176 2.08 -5.31 -7.83
CA LEU A 176 3.31 -5.64 -7.14
C LEU A 176 3.71 -4.45 -6.25
N ALA A 177 3.91 -4.72 -4.96
CA ALA A 177 4.48 -3.77 -4.01
C ALA A 177 5.67 -4.38 -3.29
N TYR A 178 6.53 -3.54 -2.75
CA TYR A 178 7.69 -3.95 -1.97
C TYR A 178 7.76 -3.15 -0.67
N ARG A 179 8.28 -3.77 0.37
CA ARG A 179 8.68 -3.06 1.59
C ARG A 179 10.02 -3.58 2.08
N THR A 180 10.88 -2.68 2.57
CA THR A 180 12.15 -3.09 3.17
C THR A 180 11.98 -3.27 4.66
N LEU A 181 12.23 -4.51 5.12
CA LEU A 181 12.45 -4.83 6.51
C LEU A 181 13.91 -4.56 6.86
N ILE A 182 14.18 -3.79 7.90
CA ILE A 182 15.54 -3.60 8.40
C ILE A 182 15.80 -4.58 9.54
N VAL A 183 16.75 -5.49 9.36
CA VAL A 183 17.24 -6.32 10.45
C VAL A 183 18.37 -5.56 11.17
N SER A 184 18.22 -5.28 12.45
CA SER A 184 19.21 -4.52 13.21
C SER A 184 19.33 -4.96 14.66
N ARG A 185 20.53 -4.77 15.24
CA ARG A 185 20.83 -4.97 16.66
C ARG A 185 20.97 -3.65 17.44
N ARG A 186 20.60 -2.52 16.83
CA ARG A 186 20.63 -1.21 17.48
C ARG A 186 19.56 -1.14 18.57
N GLU A 187 19.79 -0.27 19.56
CA GLU A 187 18.80 0.01 20.62
C GLU A 187 17.71 0.98 20.15
N ASN A 188 18.02 1.90 19.23
CA ASN A 188 17.10 2.88 18.65
C ASN A 188 16.58 2.41 17.27
N ARG A 189 15.78 1.33 17.27
CA ARG A 189 15.23 0.73 16.06
C ARG A 189 14.05 1.53 15.55
N ASN A 190 13.95 1.64 14.24
CA ASN A 190 12.83 2.28 13.59
C ASN A 190 11.46 1.67 13.95
N HIS A 191 10.48 2.55 14.14
CA HIS A 191 9.09 2.20 14.40
C HIS A 191 8.16 2.83 13.36
N ASN A 192 6.96 2.27 13.23
CA ASN A 192 5.91 2.90 12.45
C ASN A 192 5.42 4.17 13.17
N PRO A 193 5.10 5.24 12.42
CA PRO A 193 4.48 6.41 13.01
C PRO A 193 3.09 6.04 13.56
N ILE A 194 2.63 6.76 14.58
CA ILE A 194 1.31 6.55 15.18
C ILE A 194 0.38 7.65 14.70
N ILE A 195 -0.78 7.29 14.15
CA ILE A 195 -1.86 8.21 13.80
C ILE A 195 -2.83 8.28 14.98
N ASP A 196 -2.70 9.34 15.78
CA ASP A 196 -3.45 9.55 17.01
C ASP A 196 -4.92 9.83 16.71
N SER A 197 -5.19 10.79 15.82
CA SER A 197 -6.55 11.23 15.50
C SER A 197 -6.61 11.84 14.10
N ILE A 198 -7.81 11.80 13.51
CA ILE A 198 -8.18 12.59 12.34
C ILE A 198 -9.46 13.35 12.72
N SER A 199 -9.50 14.64 12.41
CA SER A 199 -10.67 15.48 12.60
C SER A 199 -11.11 16.10 11.29
N VAL A 200 -12.41 16.20 11.10
CA VAL A 200 -13.03 16.87 9.95
C VAL A 200 -13.86 18.04 10.46
N SER A 201 -13.71 19.22 9.84
CA SER A 201 -14.54 20.39 10.11
C SER A 201 -15.19 20.91 8.84
N GLY A 202 -16.47 21.26 8.94
CA GLY A 202 -17.19 21.92 7.86
C GLY A 202 -17.02 23.44 7.85
N PRO A 203 -17.82 24.16 7.05
CA PRO A 203 -17.78 25.62 6.95
C PRO A 203 -18.10 26.36 8.27
N ASP A 204 -18.77 25.69 9.22
CA ASP A 204 -19.05 26.21 10.55
C ASP A 204 -17.81 26.21 11.48
N GLY A 205 -16.72 25.58 11.04
CA GLY A 205 -15.48 25.45 11.79
C GLY A 205 -15.55 24.46 12.95
N ALA A 206 -16.67 23.76 13.14
CA ALA A 206 -16.80 22.75 14.20
C ALA A 206 -16.07 21.48 13.78
N ALA A 207 -14.95 21.19 14.44
CA ALA A 207 -14.19 19.97 14.21
C ALA A 207 -14.84 18.78 14.93
N ARG A 208 -15.06 17.69 14.20
CA ARG A 208 -15.46 16.38 14.71
C ARG A 208 -14.30 15.42 14.59
N GLU A 209 -13.97 14.74 15.67
CA GLU A 209 -13.02 13.63 15.65
C GLU A 209 -13.66 12.38 15.02
N MET A 210 -12.91 11.73 14.14
CA MET A 210 -13.40 10.60 13.36
C MET A 210 -13.08 9.28 14.03
N LYS A 211 -13.99 8.31 13.85
CA LYS A 211 -13.69 6.91 14.14
C LYS A 211 -12.74 6.37 13.07
N LEU A 212 -11.59 5.87 13.49
CA LEU A 212 -10.54 5.41 12.59
C LEU A 212 -10.47 3.89 12.56
N VAL A 213 -10.24 3.36 11.35
CA VAL A 213 -9.68 2.04 11.14
C VAL A 213 -8.18 2.19 10.90
N ARG A 214 -7.36 1.37 11.52
CA ARG A 214 -5.90 1.42 11.43
C ARG A 214 -5.34 0.05 11.05
N HIS A 215 -4.17 0.05 10.43
CA HIS A 215 -3.40 -1.15 10.09
C HIS A 215 -3.15 -2.13 11.26
N SER A 216 -3.19 -1.61 12.49
CA SER A 216 -2.96 -2.34 13.74
C SER A 216 -4.24 -2.88 14.39
N ASP A 217 -5.42 -2.62 13.84
CA ASP A 217 -6.67 -3.17 14.37
C ASP A 217 -6.70 -4.69 14.22
N ALA A 218 -7.19 -5.38 15.26
CA ALA A 218 -7.21 -6.84 15.32
C ALA A 218 -8.23 -7.45 14.35
N ASP A 219 -9.37 -6.78 14.16
CA ASP A 219 -10.43 -7.17 13.22
C ASP A 219 -10.75 -5.96 12.33
N LEU A 220 -10.07 -5.90 11.19
CA LEU A 220 -10.21 -4.82 10.21
C LEU A 220 -11.63 -4.75 9.63
N SER A 221 -12.29 -5.90 9.44
CA SER A 221 -13.64 -5.96 8.87
C SER A 221 -14.65 -5.37 9.85
N ALA A 222 -14.58 -5.75 11.13
CA ALA A 222 -15.43 -5.16 12.16
C ALA A 222 -15.16 -3.66 12.34
N ALA A 223 -13.89 -3.24 12.40
CA ALA A 223 -13.51 -1.83 12.54
C ALA A 223 -14.06 -0.98 11.38
N ARG A 224 -14.00 -1.48 10.14
CA ARG A 224 -14.58 -0.80 8.96
C ARG A 224 -16.09 -0.66 9.06
N LEU A 225 -16.80 -1.73 9.39
CA LEU A 225 -18.26 -1.67 9.56
C LEU A 225 -18.66 -0.61 10.60
N GLU A 226 -17.94 -0.55 11.72
CA GLU A 226 -18.23 0.43 12.76
C GLU A 226 -17.87 1.87 12.36
N ALA A 227 -16.80 2.09 11.60
CA ALA A 227 -16.42 3.41 11.10
C ALA A 227 -17.36 3.89 9.99
N ALA A 228 -17.77 2.99 9.08
CA ALA A 228 -18.73 3.25 8.02
C ALA A 228 -20.13 3.59 8.55
N ALA A 229 -20.50 3.05 9.71
CA ALA A 229 -21.75 3.37 10.41
C ALA A 229 -21.74 4.74 11.11
N ASP A 230 -20.57 5.35 11.31
CA ASP A 230 -20.41 6.66 11.93
C ASP A 230 -19.62 7.66 11.05
N PRO A 231 -20.07 7.92 9.80
CA PRO A 231 -19.33 8.79 8.89
C PRO A 231 -19.47 10.27 9.27
N PHE A 232 -18.60 11.10 8.72
CA PHE A 232 -18.83 12.54 8.69
C PHE A 232 -19.86 12.85 7.60
N VAL A 233 -21.03 13.38 7.98
CA VAL A 233 -22.12 13.67 7.04
C VAL A 233 -22.01 15.12 6.58
N THR A 234 -21.98 15.33 5.26
CA THR A 234 -21.89 16.66 4.65
C THR A 234 -22.81 16.77 3.43
N PRO A 235 -23.34 17.96 3.09
CA PRO A 235 -23.92 18.19 1.77
C PRO A 235 -22.86 18.03 0.67
N ALA A 236 -23.31 17.64 -0.52
CA ALA A 236 -22.48 17.61 -1.73
C ALA A 236 -21.77 18.94 -1.98
N GLU A 237 -20.59 18.87 -2.61
CA GLU A 237 -19.79 20.03 -3.02
C GLU A 237 -19.39 20.98 -1.87
N THR A 238 -19.50 20.53 -0.62
CA THR A 238 -19.07 21.32 0.54
C THR A 238 -17.56 21.21 0.70
N GLU A 239 -16.89 22.35 0.89
CA GLU A 239 -15.49 22.37 1.31
C GLU A 239 -15.37 22.02 2.80
N LEU A 240 -14.61 20.97 3.07
CA LEU A 240 -14.24 20.53 4.42
C LEU A 240 -12.77 20.84 4.67
N THR A 241 -12.38 20.92 5.93
CA THR A 241 -10.97 20.85 6.36
C THR A 241 -10.75 19.55 7.10
N ILE A 242 -9.76 18.78 6.66
CA ILE A 242 -9.37 17.50 7.25
C ILE A 242 -7.97 17.65 7.83
N SER A 243 -7.82 17.29 9.10
CA SER A 243 -6.57 17.45 9.85
C SER A 243 -6.23 16.16 10.57
N ALA A 244 -4.96 15.76 10.50
CA ALA A 244 -4.42 14.63 11.24
C ALA A 244 -3.54 15.06 12.41
N LYS A 245 -3.44 14.21 13.43
CA LYS A 245 -2.34 14.25 14.39
C LYS A 245 -1.62 12.92 14.35
N ALA A 246 -0.33 12.97 14.06
CA ALA A 246 0.53 11.81 14.06
C ALA A 246 1.88 12.15 14.71
N HIS A 247 2.53 11.16 15.29
CA HIS A 247 3.86 11.30 15.88
C HIS A 247 4.75 10.10 15.57
N ASP A 248 6.06 10.33 15.56
CA ASP A 248 7.06 9.28 15.55
C ASP A 248 7.47 8.96 16.99
N PRO A 249 7.30 7.71 17.47
CA PRO A 249 7.73 7.30 18.80
C PRO A 249 9.19 7.63 19.13
N GLU A 250 10.09 7.59 18.14
CA GLU A 250 11.51 7.86 18.34
C GLU A 250 11.93 9.31 18.00
N GLN A 251 10.98 10.14 17.55
CA GLN A 251 11.24 11.52 17.10
C GLN A 251 12.43 11.62 16.14
N LYS A 252 12.50 10.74 15.13
CA LYS A 252 13.54 10.86 14.11
C LYS A 252 13.41 12.21 13.41
N ALA A 253 14.55 12.81 13.05
CA ALA A 253 14.61 14.14 12.43
C ALA A 253 13.89 14.23 11.07
N GLU A 254 13.41 13.10 10.54
CA GLU A 254 12.66 13.00 9.30
C GLU A 254 11.19 13.40 9.51
N GLU A 255 10.79 14.43 8.75
CA GLU A 255 9.42 14.95 8.77
C GLU A 255 8.40 13.87 8.39
N LEU A 256 7.32 13.77 9.16
CA LEU A 256 6.17 12.95 8.80
C LEU A 256 5.60 13.45 7.47
N ARG A 257 5.57 12.57 6.48
CA ARG A 257 4.97 12.84 5.16
C ARG A 257 3.55 12.29 5.15
N TYR A 258 2.61 13.03 4.59
CA TYR A 258 1.19 12.69 4.56
C TYR A 258 0.74 12.49 3.12
N GLN A 259 0.03 11.41 2.85
CA GLN A 259 -0.65 11.15 1.58
C GLN A 259 -2.13 10.93 1.89
N TRP A 260 -3.00 11.77 1.35
CA TRP A 260 -4.45 11.63 1.47
C TRP A 260 -5.00 11.03 0.19
N ILE A 261 -5.85 10.02 0.33
CA ILE A 261 -6.47 9.29 -0.78
C ILE A 261 -7.95 9.12 -0.47
N SER A 262 -8.83 9.27 -1.45
CA SER A 262 -10.26 9.02 -1.31
C SER A 262 -10.81 8.30 -2.53
N THR A 263 -11.96 7.63 -2.36
CA THR A 263 -12.78 7.12 -3.48
C THR A 263 -13.65 8.19 -4.12
N GLY A 264 -13.85 9.32 -3.44
CA GLY A 264 -14.63 10.44 -3.94
C GLY A 264 -14.21 11.76 -3.29
N GLY A 265 -14.36 12.86 -4.02
CA GLY A 265 -13.84 14.15 -3.62
C GLY A 265 -12.35 14.29 -3.92
N ASP A 266 -11.79 15.47 -3.63
CA ASP A 266 -10.42 15.78 -4.04
C ASP A 266 -9.64 16.55 -2.96
N PHE A 267 -8.36 16.17 -2.81
CA PHE A 267 -7.36 16.87 -2.00
C PHE A 267 -6.39 17.71 -2.86
N GLN A 268 -6.55 17.70 -4.19
CA GLN A 268 -5.72 18.42 -5.17
C GLN A 268 -4.23 18.09 -5.05
N GLY A 269 -3.93 16.85 -4.63
CA GLY A 269 -2.56 16.31 -4.52
C GLY A 269 -1.71 16.93 -3.44
N ARG A 270 -2.35 17.51 -2.43
CA ARG A 270 -1.67 18.17 -1.33
C ARG A 270 -1.27 17.15 -0.25
N ARG A 271 -0.02 17.24 0.24
CA ARG A 271 0.64 16.25 1.12
C ARG A 271 1.02 16.74 2.52
N LYS A 272 0.19 17.62 3.07
CA LYS A 272 0.29 18.21 4.43
C LYS A 272 -0.66 17.56 5.41
N MET A 273 -0.36 17.72 6.69
CA MET A 273 -1.15 17.25 7.84
C MET A 273 -2.59 17.79 7.87
N GLU A 274 -2.79 19.03 7.43
CA GLU A 274 -4.10 19.69 7.31
C GLU A 274 -4.35 20.05 5.84
N GLN A 275 -5.52 19.70 5.33
CA GLN A 275 -5.91 19.89 3.93
C GLN A 275 -7.37 20.31 3.79
N PRO A 276 -7.69 21.16 2.81
CA PRO A 276 -9.05 21.21 2.32
C PRO A 276 -9.38 19.92 1.56
N PHE A 277 -10.63 19.51 1.66
CA PHE A 277 -11.22 18.41 0.94
C PHE A 277 -12.54 18.89 0.33
N SER A 278 -12.67 18.76 -0.98
CA SER A 278 -13.93 19.06 -1.66
C SER A 278 -14.77 17.79 -1.69
N ALA A 279 -15.92 17.79 -1.01
CA ALA A 279 -16.84 16.64 -1.04
C ALA A 279 -17.33 16.37 -2.48
N PRO A 280 -17.51 15.10 -2.88
CA PRO A 280 -17.99 14.77 -4.22
C PRO A 280 -19.45 15.19 -4.44
N GLU A 281 -19.89 15.06 -5.69
CA GLU A 281 -21.30 15.16 -6.08
C GLU A 281 -22.13 14.05 -5.41
N TYR A 282 -23.41 14.32 -5.19
CA TYR A 282 -24.36 13.32 -4.67
C TYR A 282 -24.93 12.49 -5.83
N ASP A 283 -24.93 11.16 -5.69
CA ASP A 283 -25.56 10.24 -6.64
C ASP A 283 -27.03 9.99 -6.26
N GLU A 284 -27.96 10.59 -7.01
CA GLU A 284 -29.41 10.42 -6.87
C GLU A 284 -29.92 9.05 -7.36
N GLY A 285 -29.16 8.35 -8.22
CA GLY A 285 -29.53 7.05 -8.77
C GLY A 285 -29.31 5.89 -7.80
N ALA A 286 -28.62 6.15 -6.69
CA ALA A 286 -28.41 5.24 -5.60
C ALA A 286 -29.70 5.11 -4.77
N GLY A 287 -30.43 4.01 -4.91
CA GLY A 287 -31.52 3.70 -3.97
C GLY A 287 -31.01 3.73 -2.53
N ASP A 288 -31.88 4.11 -1.57
CA ASP A 288 -31.62 4.39 -0.15
C ASP A 288 -30.43 3.63 0.49
N GLY A 289 -29.20 4.09 0.20
CA GLY A 289 -27.94 3.46 0.58
C GLY A 289 -27.73 3.42 2.10
N GLU A 290 -28.51 4.22 2.85
CA GLU A 290 -28.57 4.23 4.31
C GLU A 290 -28.88 2.86 4.93
N THR A 291 -29.43 1.91 4.16
CA THR A 291 -29.78 0.56 4.64
C THR A 291 -28.84 -0.54 4.18
N ASN A 292 -27.82 -0.25 3.37
CA ASN A 292 -26.91 -1.27 2.86
C ASN A 292 -25.74 -1.50 3.84
N PRO A 293 -25.59 -2.69 4.44
CA PRO A 293 -24.47 -2.98 5.33
C PRO A 293 -23.12 -3.03 4.60
N ASP A 294 -23.14 -3.13 3.26
CA ASP A 294 -21.94 -3.16 2.43
C ASP A 294 -21.59 -1.75 1.94
N GLY A 295 -20.66 -1.11 2.64
CA GLY A 295 -20.21 0.25 2.33
C GLY A 295 -19.62 0.41 0.92
N ARG A 296 -19.18 -0.67 0.26
CA ARG A 296 -18.68 -0.61 -1.13
C ARG A 296 -19.79 -0.37 -2.16
N LYS A 297 -21.04 -0.66 -1.79
CA LYS A 297 -22.22 -0.52 -2.67
C LYS A 297 -22.98 0.78 -2.46
N ASP A 298 -22.56 1.60 -1.50
CA ASP A 298 -23.14 2.91 -1.26
C ASP A 298 -22.30 3.97 -1.97
N PRO A 299 -22.75 4.49 -3.12
CA PRO A 299 -21.97 5.44 -3.90
C PRO A 299 -21.86 6.82 -3.25
N ASN A 300 -22.61 7.07 -2.17
CA ASN A 300 -22.55 8.31 -1.40
C ASN A 300 -21.75 8.17 -0.10
N LEU A 301 -21.12 7.00 0.14
CA LEU A 301 -20.26 6.73 1.27
C LEU A 301 -18.82 6.52 0.81
N HIS A 302 -17.96 7.49 1.09
CA HIS A 302 -16.58 7.51 0.61
C HIS A 302 -15.61 7.19 1.72
N PRO A 303 -14.88 6.06 1.67
CA PRO A 303 -13.69 5.90 2.48
C PRO A 303 -12.62 6.91 2.05
N VAL A 304 -11.97 7.46 3.06
CA VAL A 304 -10.83 8.37 2.96
C VAL A 304 -9.69 7.76 3.77
N TRP A 305 -8.52 7.68 3.15
CA TRP A 305 -7.30 7.14 3.74
C TRP A 305 -6.26 8.22 3.95
N LEU A 306 -5.55 8.11 5.06
CA LEU A 306 -4.29 8.78 5.31
C LEU A 306 -3.18 7.75 5.36
N ILE A 307 -2.14 7.93 4.55
CA ILE A 307 -0.87 7.21 4.66
C ILE A 307 0.18 8.16 5.24
N VAL A 308 0.82 7.75 6.34
CA VAL A 308 1.91 8.50 6.97
C VAL A 308 3.23 7.76 6.72
N ARG A 309 4.24 8.51 6.28
CA ARG A 309 5.54 8.00 5.80
C ARG A 309 5.38 7.04 4.62
N ASP A 310 4.77 7.55 3.57
CA ASP A 310 4.86 6.94 2.25
C ASP A 310 6.27 7.14 1.69
N ASN A 311 7.10 6.12 1.86
CA ASN A 311 8.50 6.23 1.47
C ASN A 311 8.60 6.00 -0.02
N GLY A 312 8.89 7.08 -0.74
CA GLY A 312 9.50 7.03 -2.06
C GLY A 312 10.87 6.34 -2.03
N ALA A 313 11.94 7.01 -2.48
CA ALA A 313 13.20 6.36 -2.84
C ALA A 313 13.94 5.54 -1.76
N ASP A 314 13.72 5.80 -0.46
CA ASP A 314 14.33 5.06 0.65
C ASP A 314 13.23 4.33 1.45
N ASP A 315 12.79 3.18 0.93
CA ASP A 315 11.71 2.30 1.44
C ASP A 315 11.95 1.66 2.84
N THR A 316 12.86 2.25 3.62
CA THR A 316 13.42 1.72 4.88
C THR A 316 12.76 2.28 6.15
N LEU A 317 11.99 3.37 6.04
CA LEU A 317 11.27 3.93 7.21
C LEU A 317 9.96 3.17 7.47
N GLY A 318 9.40 3.35 8.67
CA GLY A 318 8.09 2.78 9.01
C GLY A 318 6.98 3.51 8.27
N GLN A 319 5.82 2.86 8.11
CA GLN A 319 4.62 3.44 7.52
C GLN A 319 3.42 3.07 8.39
N ALA A 320 2.46 3.98 8.44
CA ALA A 320 1.16 3.70 9.02
C ALA A 320 0.07 4.25 8.12
N TRP A 321 -1.10 3.65 8.21
CA TRP A 321 -2.30 4.17 7.58
C TRP A 321 -3.47 4.19 8.54
N ALA A 322 -4.41 5.09 8.25
CA ALA A 322 -5.71 5.18 8.87
C ALA A 322 -6.80 5.42 7.81
N GLU A 323 -8.01 4.95 8.07
CA GLU A 323 -9.19 5.05 7.22
C GLU A 323 -10.36 5.60 8.04
N PHE A 324 -11.18 6.46 7.44
CA PHE A 324 -12.45 6.94 7.97
C PHE A 324 -13.42 7.21 6.81
N TYR A 325 -14.66 7.58 7.13
CA TYR A 325 -15.71 7.70 6.12
C TYR A 325 -16.33 9.10 6.09
N VAL A 326 -16.61 9.58 4.88
CA VAL A 326 -17.41 10.77 4.60
C VAL A 326 -18.65 10.35 3.84
N ARG A 327 -19.82 10.76 4.32
CA ARG A 327 -21.10 10.53 3.65
C ARG A 327 -21.59 11.83 3.03
N VAL A 328 -21.90 11.77 1.75
CA VAL A 328 -22.49 12.88 1.01
C VAL A 328 -24.01 12.78 1.05
N THR A 329 -24.65 13.93 1.26
CA THR A 329 -26.10 14.09 1.23
C THR A 329 -26.48 15.06 0.10
N PRO A 330 -27.75 15.05 -0.35
CA PRO A 330 -28.20 16.00 -1.35
C PRO A 330 -27.83 17.44 -0.94
N PRO A 331 -27.49 18.31 -1.90
CA PRO A 331 -27.20 19.70 -1.60
C PRO A 331 -28.37 20.31 -0.84
N ALA A 332 -28.07 21.15 0.15
CA ALA A 332 -29.10 21.85 0.90
C ALA A 332 -29.97 22.64 -0.08
N ILE A 333 -31.22 22.22 -0.27
CA ILE A 333 -32.17 23.00 -1.07
C ILE A 333 -32.33 24.31 -0.34
N ASN A 334 -31.72 25.38 -0.87
CA ASN A 334 -32.05 26.72 -0.45
C ASN A 334 -33.54 26.88 -0.73
N ALA A 335 -34.35 26.85 0.34
CA ALA A 335 -35.75 27.23 0.29
C ALA A 335 -35.79 28.74 0.01
N SER A 336 -35.58 29.12 -1.24
CA SER A 336 -35.83 30.46 -1.76
C SER A 336 -36.87 30.34 -2.86
N GLU A 337 -38.13 30.29 -2.42
CA GLU A 337 -39.26 30.86 -3.17
C GLU A 337 -39.33 32.38 -2.96
#